data_AF-A0AAD1UKG8-F1
#
_entry.id   AF-A0AAD1UKG8-F1
#
_cell.length_a   1.000
_cell.length_b   1.000
_cell.length_c   1.000
_cell.angle_alpha   90.00
_cell.angle_beta   90.00
_cell.angle_gamma   90.00
#
_symmetry.space_group_name_H-M   'P 1'
#
loop_
_entity.id
_entity.type
_entity.pdbx_description
1 polymer ?
#
loop_
_entity_poly.entity_id
_entity_poly.type
_entity_poly.pdbx_seq_one_letter_code
_entity_poly.pdbx_strand_id
1 'polypeptide(L)'
;MKRDGMDVKKIFTIGTCVEFLVSATLWTTASLLFIWSSEYTLVSHSGLFANFGGVFIVFLNLARSLPVHRLEIIGIIVVIIFAIIFVNDNSSTKTNGHTNILLGDIISLCSAPLYGIYYIVSARLLQKLPSMVILQVSFTIQLIMNLIFYICFMDTEIFYSFDPNFGVFGWASDTYLVYSLVFVGTFTGLVGVGGYVFILNFFPPHIVGSIYLLEPMLTQILGCILGQDNMPGFITYLGCFGITVGLGISIKGDLEKSKEQVINNTQRSQSSKPHSEKSLHSSLILIP
;
A
#
# COMPACT_ATOMS: atom_id res chain seq x y z
N MET A 1 21.14 -10.67 0.44
CA MET A 1 21.18 -11.24 -0.92
C MET A 1 22.19 -10.42 -1.73
N LYS A 2 23.38 -10.96 -2.01
CA LYS A 2 24.45 -10.26 -2.75
C LYS A 2 24.04 -10.24 -4.23
N ARG A 3 23.67 -9.08 -4.79
CA ARG A 3 23.35 -8.93 -6.22
C ARG A 3 24.66 -8.63 -6.95
N ASP A 4 25.32 -9.66 -7.46
CA ASP A 4 26.50 -9.52 -8.31
C ASP A 4 26.12 -8.85 -9.65
N GLY A 5 26.91 -7.84 -10.05
CA GLY A 5 26.98 -7.32 -11.43
C GLY A 5 25.66 -6.97 -12.12
N MET A 6 24.94 -5.95 -11.63
CA MET A 6 23.70 -5.49 -12.27
C MET A 6 24.02 -4.67 -13.53
N ASP A 7 23.89 -5.28 -14.70
CA ASP A 7 24.02 -4.61 -15.99
C ASP A 7 22.85 -3.63 -16.19
N VAL A 8 23.16 -2.32 -16.19
CA VAL A 8 22.20 -1.22 -16.26
C VAL A 8 21.30 -1.31 -17.51
N LYS A 9 21.77 -1.92 -18.61
CA LYS A 9 20.95 -2.10 -19.81
C LYS A 9 19.89 -3.20 -19.68
N LYS A 10 20.05 -4.13 -18.74
CA LYS A 10 19.04 -5.16 -18.43
C LYS A 10 17.97 -4.67 -17.43
N ILE A 11 18.16 -3.50 -16.83
CA ILE A 11 17.22 -2.90 -15.86
C ILE A 11 15.97 -2.39 -16.57
N PHE A 12 16.13 -1.70 -17.71
CA PHE A 12 15.04 -1.06 -18.45
C PHE A 12 14.59 -1.89 -19.65
N THR A 13 14.06 -3.08 -19.40
CA THR A 13 13.34 -3.82 -20.43
C THR A 13 11.97 -3.18 -20.69
N ILE A 14 11.39 -3.38 -21.88
CA ILE A 14 10.03 -2.90 -22.19
C ILE A 14 9.02 -3.35 -21.12
N GLY A 15 9.12 -4.59 -20.66
CA GLY A 15 8.25 -5.11 -19.60
C GLY A 15 8.39 -4.35 -18.28
N THR A 16 9.62 -4.03 -17.87
CA THR A 16 9.86 -3.23 -16.65
C THR A 16 9.34 -1.79 -16.81
N CYS A 17 9.53 -1.18 -17.99
CA CYS A 17 9.00 0.16 -18.27
C CYS A 17 7.47 0.19 -18.21
N VAL A 18 6.79 -0.83 -18.74
CA VAL A 18 5.33 -0.98 -18.62
C VAL A 18 4.91 -1.13 -17.16
N GLU A 19 5.62 -1.95 -16.36
CA GLU A 19 5.33 -2.08 -14.93
C GLU A 19 5.50 -0.75 -14.17
N PHE A 20 6.50 0.06 -14.53
CA PHE A 20 6.67 1.42 -13.97
C PHE A 20 5.52 2.35 -14.32
N LEU A 21 5.11 2.40 -15.60
CA LEU A 21 3.98 3.21 -16.04
C LEU A 21 2.69 2.79 -15.33
N VAL A 22 2.40 1.49 -15.29
CA VAL A 22 1.22 0.95 -14.59
C VAL A 22 1.26 1.30 -13.10
N SER A 23 2.40 1.11 -12.43
CA SER A 23 2.56 1.46 -11.01
C SER A 23 2.31 2.95 -10.76
N ALA A 24 2.91 3.83 -11.56
CA ALA A 24 2.75 5.28 -11.41
C ALA A 24 1.31 5.73 -11.69
N THR A 25 0.66 5.19 -12.71
CA THR A 25 -0.75 5.51 -13.02
C THR A 25 -1.66 5.04 -11.89
N LEU A 26 -1.49 3.81 -11.39
CA LEU A 26 -2.30 3.29 -10.28
C LEU A 26 -2.16 4.16 -9.03
N TRP A 27 -0.93 4.52 -8.65
CA TRP A 27 -0.68 5.37 -7.49
C TRP A 27 -1.29 6.76 -7.65
N THR A 28 -1.07 7.41 -8.80
CA THR A 28 -1.55 8.78 -9.05
C THR A 28 -3.07 8.82 -9.04
N THR A 29 -3.73 7.88 -9.71
CA THR A 29 -5.19 7.79 -9.73
C THR A 29 -5.75 7.46 -8.35
N ALA A 30 -5.13 6.54 -7.61
CA ALA A 30 -5.55 6.22 -6.24
C ALA A 30 -5.41 7.42 -5.29
N SER A 31 -4.30 8.16 -5.39
CA SER A 31 -4.05 9.38 -4.61
C SER A 31 -5.05 10.47 -4.94
N LEU A 32 -5.39 10.65 -6.22
CA LEU A 32 -6.40 11.62 -6.66
C LEU A 32 -7.79 11.27 -6.12
N LEU A 33 -8.20 9.99 -6.19
CA LEU A 33 -9.46 9.53 -5.61
C LEU A 33 -9.48 9.70 -4.08
N PHE A 34 -8.37 9.43 -3.41
CA PHE A 34 -8.25 9.66 -1.97
C PHE A 34 -8.42 11.15 -1.63
N ILE A 35 -7.68 12.06 -2.28
CA ILE A 35 -7.81 13.51 -2.06
C ILE A 35 -9.24 13.96 -2.37
N TRP A 36 -9.81 13.53 -3.49
CA TRP A 36 -11.16 13.92 -3.87
C TRP A 36 -12.22 13.38 -2.91
N SER A 37 -12.06 12.16 -2.41
CA SER A 37 -12.95 11.63 -1.36
C SER A 37 -12.88 12.46 -0.08
N SER A 38 -11.68 12.93 0.27
CA SER A 38 -11.44 13.70 1.49
C SER A 38 -12.09 15.08 1.46
N GLU A 39 -12.66 15.52 0.34
CA GLU A 39 -13.52 16.71 0.25
C GLU A 39 -14.96 16.44 0.73
N TYR A 40 -15.47 15.22 0.53
CA TYR A 40 -16.87 14.86 0.80
C TYR A 40 -17.09 14.09 2.11
N THR A 41 -16.05 13.44 2.63
CA THR A 41 -16.06 12.68 3.90
C THR A 41 -14.95 13.16 4.84
N LEU A 42 -14.86 12.54 6.02
CA LEU A 42 -13.79 12.76 7.00
C LEU A 42 -12.46 12.22 6.47
N VAL A 43 -11.35 12.90 6.78
CA VAL A 43 -10.02 12.47 6.30
C VAL A 43 -9.68 11.06 6.82
N SER A 44 -10.18 10.70 8.01
CA SER A 44 -10.04 9.37 8.58
C SER A 44 -10.85 8.30 7.86
N HIS A 45 -12.08 8.59 7.40
CA HIS A 45 -12.88 7.67 6.59
C HIS A 45 -12.22 7.43 5.24
N SER A 46 -11.79 8.52 4.58
CA SER A 46 -11.00 8.45 3.36
C SER A 46 -9.75 7.60 3.55
N GLY A 47 -8.99 7.79 4.64
CA GLY A 47 -7.78 7.01 4.91
C GLY A 47 -8.09 5.53 5.15
N LEU A 48 -9.13 5.25 5.94
CA LEU A 48 -9.53 3.88 6.26
C LEU A 48 -9.88 3.10 4.99
N PHE A 49 -10.76 3.63 4.15
CA PHE A 49 -11.20 2.94 2.95
C PHE A 49 -10.11 2.87 1.87
N ALA A 50 -9.28 3.90 1.71
CA ALA A 50 -8.15 3.85 0.79
C ALA A 50 -7.14 2.76 1.17
N ASN A 51 -6.92 2.58 2.48
CA ASN A 51 -5.98 1.59 3.00
C ASN A 51 -6.52 0.15 2.95
N PHE A 52 -7.77 -0.09 2.55
CA PHE A 52 -8.30 -1.45 2.31
C PHE A 52 -7.59 -2.19 1.17
N GLY A 53 -6.61 -1.59 0.48
CA GLY A 53 -5.81 -2.26 -0.54
C GLY A 53 -5.18 -3.58 -0.07
N GLY A 54 -4.73 -3.69 1.18
CA GLY A 54 -4.25 -4.94 1.75
C GLY A 54 -5.32 -6.02 1.86
N VAL A 55 -6.49 -5.65 2.37
CA VAL A 55 -7.69 -6.51 2.47
C VAL A 55 -8.15 -6.97 1.09
N PHE A 56 -8.15 -6.06 0.11
CA PHE A 56 -8.48 -6.36 -1.28
C PHE A 56 -7.55 -7.43 -1.88
N ILE A 57 -6.24 -7.40 -1.58
CA ILE A 57 -5.29 -8.41 -2.08
C ILE A 57 -5.66 -9.81 -1.57
N VAL A 58 -6.16 -9.94 -0.34
CA VAL A 58 -6.58 -11.24 0.19
C VAL A 58 -7.85 -11.74 -0.51
N PHE A 59 -8.82 -10.86 -0.78
CA PHE A 59 -9.97 -11.22 -1.62
C PHE A 59 -9.54 -11.62 -3.04
N LEU A 60 -8.57 -10.91 -3.63
CA LEU A 60 -8.01 -11.26 -4.93
C LEU A 60 -7.31 -12.64 -4.90
N ASN A 61 -6.60 -12.95 -3.81
CA ASN A 61 -5.97 -14.26 -3.63
C ASN A 61 -7.02 -15.38 -3.54
N LEU A 62 -8.10 -15.16 -2.79
CA LEU A 62 -9.23 -16.10 -2.72
C LEU A 62 -9.88 -16.29 -4.10
N ALA A 63 -10.14 -15.21 -4.84
CA ALA A 63 -10.73 -15.26 -6.17
C ALA A 63 -9.84 -15.96 -7.20
N ARG A 64 -8.52 -15.90 -7.02
CA ARG A 64 -7.52 -16.60 -7.85
C ARG A 64 -7.22 -18.02 -7.37
N SER A 65 -7.94 -18.51 -6.36
CA SER A 65 -7.71 -19.82 -5.73
C SER A 65 -6.27 -19.99 -5.22
N LEU A 66 -5.62 -18.89 -4.82
CA LEU A 66 -4.35 -18.94 -4.12
C LEU A 66 -4.58 -19.35 -2.67
N PRO A 67 -3.66 -20.10 -2.04
CA PRO A 67 -3.85 -20.57 -0.68
C PRO A 67 -3.90 -19.38 0.28
N VAL A 68 -4.97 -19.28 1.08
CA VAL A 68 -5.19 -18.27 2.12
C VAL A 68 -5.49 -18.99 3.43
N HIS A 69 -4.86 -18.57 4.52
CA HIS A 69 -5.04 -19.26 5.80
C HIS A 69 -6.41 -18.91 6.41
N ARG A 70 -7.00 -19.83 7.19
CA ARG A 70 -8.32 -19.58 7.82
C ARG A 70 -8.29 -18.39 8.77
N LEU A 71 -7.21 -18.22 9.53
CA LEU A 71 -7.03 -17.06 10.41
C LEU A 71 -6.91 -15.74 9.64
N GLU A 72 -6.37 -15.77 8.42
CA GLU A 72 -6.31 -14.60 7.53
C GLU A 72 -7.72 -14.10 7.21
N ILE A 73 -8.61 -15.03 6.82
CA ILE A 73 -10.01 -14.75 6.51
C ILE A 73 -10.76 -14.25 7.76
N ILE A 74 -10.60 -14.93 8.90
CA ILE A 74 -11.25 -14.55 10.16
C ILE A 74 -10.81 -13.14 10.57
N GLY A 75 -9.51 -12.84 10.50
CA GLY A 75 -8.98 -11.51 10.82
C GLY A 75 -9.56 -10.42 9.94
N ILE A 76 -9.70 -10.68 8.62
CA ILE A 76 -10.32 -9.73 7.69
C ILE A 76 -11.80 -9.50 7.99
N ILE A 77 -12.56 -10.54 8.33
CA ILE A 77 -13.96 -10.40 8.71
C ILE A 77 -14.08 -9.49 9.94
N VAL A 78 -13.21 -9.68 10.94
CA VAL A 78 -13.15 -8.81 12.12
C VAL A 78 -12.82 -7.37 11.72
N VAL A 79 -11.82 -7.14 10.86
CA VAL A 79 -11.48 -5.81 10.34
C VAL A 79 -12.68 -5.13 9.69
N ILE A 80 -13.43 -5.83 8.84
CA ILE A 80 -14.59 -5.27 8.14
C ILE A 80 -15.69 -4.88 9.14
N ILE A 81 -15.98 -5.73 10.12
CA ILE A 81 -17.00 -5.44 11.15
C ILE A 81 -16.63 -4.17 11.93
N PHE A 82 -15.38 -4.08 12.38
CA PHE A 82 -14.94 -2.92 13.17
C PHE A 82 -14.72 -1.66 12.34
N ALA A 83 -14.44 -1.77 11.03
CA ALA A 83 -14.46 -0.64 10.12
C ALA A 83 -15.87 -0.03 9.98
N ILE A 84 -16.91 -0.87 9.92
CA ILE A 84 -18.31 -0.41 9.92
C ILE A 84 -18.65 0.30 11.24
N ILE A 85 -18.16 -0.22 12.37
CA ILE A 85 -18.32 0.43 13.68
C ILE A 85 -17.60 1.79 13.69
N PHE A 86 -16.36 1.84 13.20
CA PHE A 86 -15.54 3.06 13.13
C PHE A 86 -16.24 4.18 12.36
N VAL A 87 -16.77 3.87 11.18
CA VAL A 87 -17.42 4.84 10.28
C VAL A 87 -18.76 5.35 10.81
N ASN A 88 -19.41 4.59 11.70
CA ASN A 88 -20.69 4.97 12.30
C ASN A 88 -20.55 5.87 13.54
N ASP A 89 -19.36 6.42 13.83
CA ASP A 89 -19.21 7.40 14.91
C ASP A 89 -19.73 8.78 14.51
N ASN A 90 -20.93 9.10 14.98
CA ASN A 90 -21.60 10.39 14.76
C ASN A 90 -20.93 11.58 15.49
N SER A 91 -19.95 11.32 16.38
CA SER A 91 -19.25 12.36 17.13
C SER A 91 -18.19 13.06 16.29
N SER A 92 -17.57 12.29 15.37
CA SER A 92 -16.62 12.78 14.38
C SER A 92 -17.38 13.38 13.21
N THR A 93 -17.46 14.71 13.16
CA THR A 93 -18.03 15.45 12.04
C THR A 93 -16.98 16.37 11.43
N LYS A 94 -17.11 16.58 10.12
CA LYS A 94 -16.25 17.49 9.37
C LYS A 94 -16.61 18.93 9.67
N THR A 95 -15.61 19.77 9.91
CA THR A 95 -15.84 21.19 10.28
C THR A 95 -16.02 22.06 9.03
N ASN A 96 -15.31 21.76 7.94
CA ASN A 96 -15.29 22.55 6.70
C ASN A 96 -15.45 21.63 5.46
N GLY A 97 -16.28 22.00 4.48
CA GLY A 97 -16.38 21.32 3.17
C GLY A 97 -17.76 20.77 2.81
N HIS A 98 -17.85 20.05 1.69
CA HIS A 98 -19.08 19.42 1.24
C HIS A 98 -19.39 18.20 2.11
N THR A 99 -20.62 18.07 2.60
CA THR A 99 -21.02 16.94 3.44
C THR A 99 -21.83 15.93 2.63
N ASN A 100 -21.13 15.02 1.94
CA ASN A 100 -21.74 13.81 1.39
C ASN A 100 -20.88 12.61 1.74
N ILE A 101 -20.97 12.20 3.00
CA ILE A 101 -20.13 11.16 3.61
C ILE A 101 -20.18 9.88 2.77
N LEU A 102 -21.39 9.44 2.38
CA LEU A 102 -21.57 8.23 1.58
C LEU A 102 -20.84 8.30 0.23
N LEU A 103 -20.93 9.44 -0.47
CA LEU A 103 -20.24 9.63 -1.74
C LEU A 103 -18.71 9.58 -1.54
N GLY A 104 -18.20 10.30 -0.54
CA GLY A 104 -16.77 10.28 -0.21
C GLY A 104 -16.28 8.87 0.13
N ASP A 105 -17.01 8.15 0.97
CA ASP A 105 -16.67 6.79 1.39
C ASP A 105 -16.62 5.81 0.19
N ILE A 106 -17.57 5.91 -0.74
CA ILE A 106 -17.58 5.10 -1.97
C ILE A 106 -16.39 5.45 -2.87
N ILE A 107 -16.11 6.75 -3.08
CA ILE A 107 -14.96 7.19 -3.89
C ILE A 107 -13.65 6.68 -3.27
N SER A 108 -13.51 6.76 -1.94
CA SER A 108 -12.34 6.24 -1.25
C SER A 108 -12.21 4.72 -1.37
N LEU A 109 -13.31 3.99 -1.18
CA LEU A 109 -13.31 2.53 -1.34
C LEU A 109 -12.91 2.09 -2.76
N CYS A 110 -13.28 2.86 -3.78
CA CYS A 110 -12.85 2.64 -5.17
C CYS A 110 -11.32 2.81 -5.37
N SER A 111 -10.63 3.53 -4.49
CA SER A 111 -9.17 3.65 -4.54
C SER A 111 -8.45 2.40 -4.00
N ALA A 112 -9.10 1.61 -3.15
CA ALA A 112 -8.48 0.46 -2.48
C ALA A 112 -7.93 -0.61 -3.47
N PRO A 113 -8.66 -1.04 -4.52
CA PRO A 113 -8.11 -1.95 -5.51
C PRO A 113 -6.87 -1.40 -6.23
N LEU A 114 -6.83 -0.08 -6.47
CA LEU A 114 -5.70 0.56 -7.15
C LEU A 114 -4.45 0.52 -6.27
N TYR A 115 -4.56 0.86 -4.98
CA TYR A 115 -3.47 0.70 -4.02
C TYR A 115 -3.03 -0.76 -3.87
N GLY A 116 -4.00 -1.70 -3.80
CA GLY A 116 -3.70 -3.12 -3.71
C GLY A 116 -2.91 -3.65 -4.91
N ILE A 117 -3.32 -3.31 -6.13
CA ILE A 117 -2.60 -3.70 -7.35
C ILE A 117 -1.25 -2.98 -7.43
N TYR A 118 -1.18 -1.72 -7.03
CA TYR A 118 0.07 -0.97 -6.93
C TYR A 118 1.08 -1.69 -6.02
N TYR A 119 0.66 -2.20 -4.85
CA TYR A 119 1.56 -2.96 -3.97
C TYR A 119 2.07 -4.24 -4.63
N ILE A 120 1.21 -4.97 -5.34
CA ILE A 120 1.61 -6.19 -6.07
C ILE A 120 2.62 -5.85 -7.18
N VAL A 121 2.39 -4.79 -7.97
CA VAL A 121 3.30 -4.37 -9.04
C VAL A 121 4.63 -3.90 -8.46
N SER A 122 4.60 -3.10 -7.40
CA SER A 122 5.79 -2.57 -6.74
C SER A 122 6.65 -3.68 -6.12
N ALA A 123 6.03 -4.69 -5.49
CA ALA A 123 6.76 -5.86 -5.00
C ALA A 123 7.42 -6.66 -6.13
N ARG A 124 6.77 -6.80 -7.30
CA ARG A 124 7.39 -7.43 -8.48
C ARG A 124 8.57 -6.63 -9.01
N LEU A 125 8.48 -5.30 -9.03
CA LEU A 125 9.58 -4.43 -9.42
C LEU A 125 10.77 -4.56 -8.45
N LEU A 126 10.52 -4.66 -7.13
CA LEU A 126 11.56 -4.82 -6.11
C LEU A 126 12.34 -6.14 -6.20
N GLN A 127 11.73 -7.18 -6.75
CA GLN A 127 12.44 -8.42 -7.06
C GLN A 127 13.49 -8.23 -8.16
N LYS A 128 13.26 -7.29 -9.07
CA LYS A 128 14.13 -7.02 -10.23
C LYS A 128 15.15 -5.91 -9.95
N LEU A 129 14.76 -4.89 -9.19
CA LEU A 129 15.52 -3.63 -9.05
C LEU A 129 15.73 -3.21 -7.59
N PRO A 130 16.72 -2.34 -7.31
CA PRO A 130 16.84 -1.70 -6.00
C PRO A 130 15.65 -0.78 -5.71
N SER A 131 15.24 -0.69 -4.45
CA SER A 131 14.14 0.19 -4.00
C SER A 131 14.36 1.66 -4.37
N MET A 132 15.59 2.16 -4.25
CA MET A 132 15.90 3.56 -4.56
C MET A 132 15.67 3.89 -6.04
N VAL A 133 16.05 2.99 -6.95
CA VAL A 133 15.81 3.16 -8.40
C VAL A 133 14.32 3.18 -8.68
N ILE A 134 13.55 2.30 -8.04
CA ILE A 134 12.10 2.26 -8.19
C ILE A 134 11.48 3.57 -7.73
N LEU A 135 11.86 4.06 -6.55
CA LEU A 135 11.35 5.32 -6.02
C LEU A 135 11.65 6.52 -6.91
N GLN A 136 12.89 6.67 -7.38
CA GLN A 136 13.28 7.78 -8.27
C GLN A 136 12.51 7.76 -9.58
N VAL A 137 12.41 6.60 -10.24
CA VAL A 137 11.68 6.46 -11.50
C VAL A 137 10.18 6.69 -11.29
N SER A 138 9.60 6.08 -10.25
CA SER A 138 8.18 6.24 -9.93
C SER A 138 7.82 7.70 -9.61
N PHE A 139 8.59 8.40 -8.80
CA PHE A 139 8.33 9.82 -8.51
C PHE A 139 8.49 10.71 -9.75
N THR A 140 9.46 10.42 -10.61
CA THR A 140 9.65 11.17 -11.87
C THR A 140 8.45 11.00 -12.80
N ILE A 141 7.96 9.77 -12.98
CA ILE A 141 6.79 9.51 -13.82
C ILE A 141 5.53 10.15 -13.20
N GLN A 142 5.35 10.05 -11.88
CA GLN A 142 4.23 10.68 -11.18
C GLN A 142 4.24 12.20 -11.34
N LEU A 143 5.41 12.85 -11.23
CA LEU A 143 5.53 14.28 -11.45
C LEU A 143 5.08 14.65 -12.88
N ILE A 144 5.54 13.91 -13.89
CA ILE A 144 5.14 14.12 -15.29
C ILE A 144 3.63 13.93 -15.48
N MET A 145 3.06 12.87 -14.90
CA MET A 145 1.62 12.60 -14.99
C MET A 145 0.78 13.71 -14.35
N ASN A 146 1.20 14.21 -13.18
CA ASN A 146 0.53 15.33 -12.51
C ASN A 146 0.64 16.62 -13.33
N LEU A 147 1.81 16.93 -13.89
CA LEU A 147 1.99 18.10 -14.77
C LEU A 147 1.10 18.02 -16.01
N ILE A 148 1.05 16.85 -16.66
CA ILE A 148 0.16 16.63 -17.82
C ILE A 148 -1.30 16.83 -17.41
N PHE A 149 -1.72 16.28 -16.26
CA PHE A 149 -3.07 16.48 -15.74
C PHE A 149 -3.38 17.97 -15.57
N TYR A 150 -2.51 18.73 -14.90
CA TYR A 150 -2.73 20.17 -14.72
C TYR A 150 -2.78 20.93 -16.06
N ILE A 151 -1.90 20.62 -17.02
CA ILE A 151 -1.91 21.25 -18.35
C ILE A 151 -3.21 20.95 -19.10
N CYS A 152 -3.75 19.73 -18.97
CA CYS A 152 -4.94 19.32 -19.70
C CYS A 152 -6.25 19.82 -19.08
N PHE A 153 -6.29 20.07 -17.78
CA PHE A 153 -7.54 20.31 -17.04
C PHE A 153 -7.61 21.66 -16.32
N MET A 154 -6.52 22.39 -16.15
CA MET A 154 -6.52 23.70 -15.50
C MET A 154 -6.34 24.84 -16.50
N ASP A 155 -6.90 26.00 -16.16
CA ASP A 155 -6.69 27.22 -16.94
C ASP A 155 -5.23 27.66 -16.93
N THR A 156 -4.78 28.22 -18.05
CA THR A 156 -3.38 28.65 -18.23
C THR A 156 -2.93 29.68 -17.19
N GLU A 157 -3.81 30.57 -16.75
CA GLU A 157 -3.51 31.57 -15.71
C GLU A 157 -3.26 30.91 -14.35
N ILE A 158 -3.98 29.84 -14.05
CA ILE A 158 -3.84 29.05 -12.82
C ILE A 158 -2.55 28.23 -12.85
N PHE A 159 -2.20 27.69 -14.02
CA PHE A 159 -1.02 26.85 -14.20
C PHE A 159 0.30 27.59 -13.89
N TYR A 160 0.45 28.84 -14.32
CA TYR A 160 1.67 29.62 -14.09
C TYR A 160 1.69 30.39 -12.76
N SER A 161 0.61 30.34 -11.99
CA SER A 161 0.50 31.07 -10.73
C SER A 161 1.29 30.39 -9.60
N PHE A 162 2.00 31.21 -8.83
CA PHE A 162 2.63 30.85 -7.55
C PHE A 162 1.76 31.26 -6.35
N ASP A 163 0.52 31.68 -6.59
CA ASP A 163 -0.41 31.99 -5.50
C ASP A 163 -0.68 30.73 -4.67
N PRO A 164 -0.51 30.77 -3.34
CA PRO A 164 -0.71 29.61 -2.49
C PRO A 164 -2.11 29.01 -2.52
N ASN A 165 -3.13 29.78 -2.86
CA ASN A 165 -4.53 29.38 -2.72
C ASN A 165 -5.09 28.74 -3.98
N PHE A 166 -4.58 29.11 -5.15
CA PHE A 166 -5.10 28.61 -6.43
C PHE A 166 -4.03 28.16 -7.43
N GLY A 167 -2.77 28.61 -7.29
CA GLY A 167 -1.72 28.32 -8.27
C GLY A 167 -1.18 26.89 -8.21
N VAL A 168 -0.90 26.29 -9.37
CA VAL A 168 -0.28 24.95 -9.46
C VAL A 168 1.10 24.92 -8.78
N PHE A 169 1.84 26.03 -8.83
CA PHE A 169 3.12 26.19 -8.15
C PHE A 169 2.99 26.91 -6.80
N GLY A 170 1.79 27.03 -6.24
CA GLY A 170 1.54 27.68 -4.95
C GLY A 170 2.32 27.05 -3.78
N TRP A 171 2.65 25.76 -3.88
CA TRP A 171 3.51 25.05 -2.93
C TRP A 171 4.95 25.61 -2.85
N ALA A 172 5.41 26.30 -3.91
CA ALA A 172 6.73 26.93 -4.02
C ALA A 172 6.71 28.43 -3.66
N SER A 173 5.59 28.94 -3.16
CA SER A 173 5.51 30.30 -2.61
C SER A 173 6.39 30.45 -1.36
N ASP A 174 6.90 31.65 -1.10
CA ASP A 174 7.78 31.93 0.05
C ASP A 174 7.15 31.51 1.39
N THR A 175 5.83 31.60 1.51
CA THR A 175 5.06 31.21 2.70
C THR A 175 5.14 29.71 2.99
N TYR A 176 5.10 28.87 1.96
CA TYR A 176 4.97 27.42 2.11
C TYR A 176 6.20 26.63 1.66
N LEU A 177 7.18 27.25 0.98
CA LEU A 177 8.31 26.55 0.37
C LEU A 177 9.04 25.61 1.36
N VAL A 178 9.38 26.12 2.55
CA VAL A 178 10.07 25.32 3.58
C VAL A 178 9.18 24.18 4.09
N TYR A 179 7.90 24.47 4.33
CA TYR A 179 6.94 23.47 4.78
C TYR A 179 6.75 22.35 3.74
N SER A 180 6.56 22.74 2.48
CA SER A 180 6.41 21.84 1.33
C SER A 180 7.64 20.96 1.11
N LEU A 181 8.86 21.50 1.18
CA LEU A 181 10.07 20.71 0.94
C LEU A 181 10.43 19.82 2.14
N VAL A 182 10.39 20.37 3.35
CA VAL A 182 10.83 19.66 4.56
C VAL A 182 9.75 18.68 5.03
N PHE A 183 8.54 19.15 5.32
CA PHE A 183 7.50 18.27 5.88
C PHE A 183 6.84 17.43 4.80
N VAL A 184 6.34 18.04 3.72
CA VAL A 184 5.60 17.28 2.71
C VAL A 184 6.55 16.43 1.85
N GLY A 185 7.60 17.03 1.29
CA GLY A 185 8.54 16.33 0.41
C GLY A 185 9.35 15.26 1.13
N THR A 186 9.96 15.60 2.26
CA THR A 186 10.85 14.67 2.98
C THR A 186 10.07 13.69 3.85
N PHE A 187 9.18 14.14 4.74
CA PHE A 187 8.47 13.21 5.63
C PHE A 187 7.36 12.46 4.89
N THR A 188 6.44 13.14 4.21
CA THR A 188 5.33 12.43 3.53
C THR A 188 5.84 11.67 2.30
N GLY A 189 6.67 12.30 1.48
CA GLY A 189 7.24 11.69 0.27
C GLY A 189 8.29 10.61 0.57
N LEU A 190 9.46 11.00 1.07
CA LEU A 190 10.58 10.05 1.24
C LEU A 190 10.37 9.07 2.40
N VAL A 191 9.93 9.53 3.58
CA VAL A 191 9.74 8.63 4.74
C VAL A 191 8.45 7.83 4.62
N GLY A 192 7.34 8.48 4.28
CA GLY A 192 6.04 7.83 4.07
C GLY A 192 6.07 6.91 2.85
N VAL A 193 5.93 7.49 1.65
CA VAL A 193 5.85 6.69 0.40
C VAL A 193 7.12 5.88 0.16
N GLY A 194 8.30 6.45 0.40
CA GLY A 194 9.56 5.74 0.26
C GLY A 194 9.74 4.59 1.25
N GLY A 195 9.32 4.78 2.50
CA GLY A 195 9.29 3.72 3.52
C GLY A 195 8.37 2.56 3.12
N TYR A 196 7.24 2.86 2.47
CA TYR A 196 6.27 1.86 2.03
C TYR A 196 6.84 0.95 0.95
N VAL A 197 7.49 1.52 -0.05
CA VAL A 197 8.18 0.74 -1.08
C VAL A 197 9.36 -0.03 -0.48
N PHE A 198 10.05 0.55 0.50
CA PHE A 198 11.16 -0.12 1.16
C PHE A 198 10.71 -1.37 1.94
N ILE A 199 9.63 -1.30 2.71
CA ILE A 199 9.17 -2.40 3.57
C ILE A 199 8.68 -3.62 2.76
N LEU A 200 8.25 -3.42 1.51
CA LEU A 200 7.92 -4.49 0.56
C LEU A 200 9.10 -5.40 0.19
N ASN A 201 10.35 -5.02 0.51
CA ASN A 201 11.49 -5.93 0.39
C ASN A 201 11.48 -7.05 1.45
N PHE A 202 10.79 -6.81 2.56
CA PHE A 202 10.83 -7.69 3.74
C PHE A 202 9.50 -8.41 3.96
N PHE A 203 8.39 -7.78 3.57
CA PHE A 203 7.05 -8.29 3.83
C PHE A 203 6.22 -8.37 2.55
N PRO A 204 5.31 -9.35 2.45
CA PRO A 204 4.45 -9.49 1.30
C PRO A 204 3.43 -8.33 1.20
N PRO A 205 2.96 -7.99 -0.02
CA PRO A 205 2.07 -6.86 -0.28
C PRO A 205 0.82 -6.77 0.59
N HIS A 206 0.18 -7.90 0.87
CA HIS A 206 -1.06 -7.92 1.66
C HIS A 206 -0.82 -7.58 3.13
N ILE A 207 0.31 -8.00 3.72
CA ILE A 207 0.67 -7.60 5.10
C ILE A 207 0.95 -6.11 5.17
N VAL A 208 1.79 -5.61 4.24
CA VAL A 208 2.14 -4.19 4.17
C VAL A 208 0.90 -3.34 4.01
N GLY A 209 0.04 -3.66 3.04
CA GLY A 209 -1.24 -2.98 2.83
C GLY A 209 -2.17 -3.04 4.05
N SER A 210 -2.17 -4.15 4.80
CA SER A 210 -3.08 -4.33 5.93
C SER A 210 -2.64 -3.53 7.16
N ILE A 211 -1.34 -3.35 7.39
CA ILE A 211 -0.83 -2.54 8.51
C ILE A 211 -1.23 -1.06 8.37
N TYR A 212 -1.41 -0.56 7.14
CA TYR A 212 -1.87 0.81 6.92
C TYR A 212 -3.29 1.09 7.38
N LEU A 213 -4.10 0.07 7.67
CA LEU A 213 -5.39 0.30 8.33
C LEU A 213 -5.25 0.86 9.75
N LEU A 214 -4.03 0.93 10.30
CA LEU A 214 -3.74 1.62 11.58
C LEU A 214 -3.53 3.14 11.41
N GLU A 215 -3.20 3.60 10.21
CA GLU A 215 -2.97 5.02 9.89
C GLU A 215 -4.17 5.95 10.17
N PRO A 216 -5.44 5.56 9.90
CA PRO A 216 -6.60 6.44 10.08
C PRO A 216 -6.74 7.04 11.48
N MET A 217 -6.23 6.38 12.53
CA MET A 217 -6.18 6.96 13.88
C MET A 217 -5.28 8.19 13.95
N LEU A 218 -4.08 8.07 13.40
CA LEU A 218 -3.12 9.16 13.35
C LEU A 218 -3.67 10.29 12.48
N THR A 219 -4.31 9.92 11.37
CA THR A 219 -4.98 10.87 10.48
C THR A 219 -6.10 11.63 11.18
N GLN A 220 -6.95 10.96 11.97
CA GLN A 220 -8.01 11.63 12.74
C GLN A 220 -7.42 12.61 13.77
N ILE A 221 -6.38 12.20 14.50
CA ILE A 221 -5.72 13.06 15.49
C ILE A 221 -5.13 14.30 14.80
N LEU A 222 -4.47 14.12 13.65
CA LEU A 222 -3.92 15.22 12.87
C LEU A 222 -5.03 16.12 12.31
N GLY A 223 -6.13 15.55 11.82
CA GLY A 223 -7.31 16.30 11.37
C GLY A 223 -7.89 17.18 12.48
N CYS A 224 -7.92 16.68 13.72
CA CYS A 224 -8.33 17.46 14.89
C CYS A 224 -7.35 18.59 15.22
N ILE A 225 -6.03 18.31 15.23
CA ILE A 225 -4.99 19.31 15.51
C ILE A 225 -5.02 20.45 14.48
N LEU A 226 -5.29 20.11 13.22
CA LEU A 226 -5.38 21.06 12.11
C LEU A 226 -6.75 21.75 12.03
N GLY A 227 -7.69 21.45 12.93
CA GLY A 227 -9.02 22.04 12.96
C GLY A 227 -9.94 21.64 11.79
N GLN A 228 -9.62 20.55 11.09
CA GLN A 228 -10.41 20.03 9.97
C GLN A 228 -11.56 19.14 10.45
N ASP A 229 -11.31 18.36 11.51
CA ASP A 229 -12.26 17.37 12.04
C ASP A 229 -12.50 17.60 13.54
N ASN A 230 -13.69 17.20 14.03
CA ASN A 230 -13.98 17.16 15.46
C ASN A 230 -13.34 15.95 16.17
N MET A 231 -13.16 16.07 17.49
CA MET A 231 -12.58 15.01 18.31
C MET A 231 -13.38 13.69 18.16
N PRO A 232 -12.71 12.56 17.93
CA PRO A 232 -13.38 11.27 17.80
C PRO A 232 -14.10 10.84 19.08
N GLY A 233 -15.23 10.17 18.91
CA GLY A 233 -15.97 9.57 20.01
C GLY A 233 -15.40 8.23 20.46
N PHE A 234 -16.03 7.64 21.49
CA PHE A 234 -15.65 6.33 21.99
C PHE A 234 -15.76 5.22 20.93
N ILE A 235 -16.69 5.39 19.98
CA ILE A 235 -16.97 4.41 18.92
C ILE A 235 -15.79 4.32 17.95
N THR A 236 -15.18 5.46 17.57
CA THR A 236 -13.95 5.48 16.77
C THR A 236 -12.85 4.64 17.43
N TYR A 237 -12.57 4.86 18.73
CA TYR A 237 -11.53 4.12 19.44
C TYR A 237 -11.79 2.61 19.50
N LEU A 238 -13.06 2.22 19.72
CA LEU A 238 -13.46 0.82 19.70
C LEU A 238 -13.27 0.19 18.32
N GLY A 239 -13.64 0.91 17.26
CA GLY A 239 -13.38 0.54 15.87
C GLY A 239 -11.91 0.28 15.61
N CYS A 240 -11.04 1.20 16.01
CA CYS A 240 -9.60 1.07 15.82
C CYS A 240 -8.98 -0.11 16.56
N PHE A 241 -9.40 -0.31 17.82
CA PHE A 241 -8.94 -1.44 18.61
C PHE A 241 -9.30 -2.76 17.93
N GLY A 242 -10.56 -2.90 17.49
CA GLY A 242 -11.00 -4.10 16.80
C GLY A 242 -10.34 -4.32 15.44
N ILE A 243 -10.09 -3.27 14.65
CA ILE A 243 -9.29 -3.33 13.43
C ILE A 243 -7.89 -3.86 13.75
N THR A 244 -7.22 -3.32 14.77
CA THR A 244 -5.88 -3.76 15.19
C THR A 244 -5.85 -5.24 15.56
N VAL A 245 -6.85 -5.71 16.33
CA VAL A 245 -6.99 -7.12 16.70
C VAL A 245 -7.21 -7.99 15.46
N GLY A 246 -8.11 -7.60 14.56
CA GLY A 246 -8.38 -8.32 13.32
C GLY A 246 -7.14 -8.44 12.43
N LEU A 247 -6.37 -7.36 12.30
CA LEU A 247 -5.08 -7.37 11.59
C LEU A 247 -4.08 -8.34 12.24
N GLY A 248 -3.97 -8.33 13.57
CA GLY A 248 -3.09 -9.26 14.29
C GLY A 248 -3.45 -10.73 14.06
N ILE A 249 -4.74 -11.06 14.04
CA ILE A 249 -5.23 -12.41 13.70
C ILE A 249 -4.87 -12.75 12.25
N SER A 250 -5.06 -11.80 11.33
CA SER A 250 -4.79 -12.02 9.91
C SER A 250 -3.30 -12.29 9.63
N ILE A 251 -2.42 -11.46 10.20
CA ILE A 251 -0.96 -11.60 10.11
C ILE A 251 -0.50 -12.92 10.72
N LYS A 252 -1.08 -13.34 11.86
CA LYS A 252 -0.78 -14.64 12.45
C LYS A 252 -1.11 -15.79 11.49
N GLY A 253 -2.23 -15.68 10.77
CA GLY A 253 -2.60 -16.65 9.75
C GLY A 253 -1.59 -16.78 8.62
N ASP A 254 -1.10 -15.65 8.10
CA ASP A 254 -0.08 -15.66 7.05
C ASP A 254 1.26 -16.27 7.53
N LEU A 255 1.63 -16.00 8.79
CA LEU A 255 2.81 -16.58 9.41
C LEU A 255 2.70 -18.12 9.55
N GLU A 256 1.54 -18.62 9.96
CA GLU A 256 1.27 -20.07 10.06
C GLU A 256 1.35 -20.75 8.69
N LYS A 257 0.70 -20.16 7.68
CA LYS A 257 0.80 -20.62 6.28
C LYS A 257 2.25 -20.67 5.79
N SER A 258 3.03 -19.64 6.07
CA SER A 258 4.45 -19.59 5.68
C SER A 258 5.25 -20.72 6.36
N LYS A 259 4.99 -21.01 7.64
CA LYS A 259 5.61 -22.14 8.36
C LYS A 259 5.24 -23.49 7.75
N GLU A 260 3.96 -23.71 7.46
CA GLU A 260 3.47 -24.96 6.83
C GLU A 260 4.13 -25.20 5.47
N GLN A 261 4.29 -24.15 4.65
CA GLN A 261 4.97 -24.26 3.35
C GLN A 261 6.44 -24.67 3.49
N VAL A 262 7.16 -24.11 4.47
CA VAL A 262 8.57 -24.47 4.74
C VAL A 262 8.69 -25.93 5.19
N ILE A 263 7.80 -26.38 6.09
CA ILE A 263 7.79 -27.78 6.55
C ILE A 263 7.51 -28.73 5.38
N ASN A 264 6.49 -28.46 4.57
CA ASN A 264 6.12 -29.28 3.42
C ASN A 264 7.24 -29.35 2.37
N ASN A 265 7.92 -28.23 2.11
CA ASN A 265 9.05 -28.19 1.19
C ASN A 265 10.24 -29.00 1.72
N THR A 266 10.54 -28.89 3.02
CA THR A 266 11.61 -29.65 3.67
C THR A 266 11.36 -31.16 3.60
N GLN A 267 10.12 -31.59 3.87
CA GLN A 267 9.72 -32.99 3.77
C GLN A 267 9.77 -33.52 2.32
N ARG A 268 9.35 -32.71 1.33
CA ARG A 268 9.47 -33.07 -0.09
C ARG A 268 10.93 -33.23 -0.52
N SER A 269 11.82 -32.34 -0.11
CA SER A 269 13.26 -32.44 -0.42
C SER A 269 13.95 -33.64 0.23
N GLN A 270 13.45 -34.11 1.38
CA GLN A 270 13.94 -35.33 2.04
C GLN A 270 13.40 -36.60 1.37
N SER A 271 12.14 -36.60 0.92
CA SER A 271 11.53 -37.70 0.16
C SER A 271 12.12 -37.86 -1.25
N SER A 272 12.53 -36.75 -1.90
CA SER A 272 13.13 -36.74 -3.24
C SER A 272 14.63 -37.04 -3.29
N LYS A 273 15.25 -37.45 -2.18
CA LYS A 273 16.58 -38.09 -2.16
C LYS A 273 16.38 -39.62 -2.07
N PRO A 274 16.07 -40.34 -3.16
CA PRO A 274 15.86 -41.78 -3.09
C PRO A 274 17.21 -42.50 -3.14
N HIS A 275 17.33 -43.57 -2.34
CA HIS A 275 17.80 -44.90 -2.76
C HIS A 275 19.07 -45.08 -3.64
N SER A 276 19.90 -44.07 -3.86
CA SER A 276 21.16 -44.18 -4.61
C SER A 276 22.30 -44.83 -3.80
N GLU A 277 22.16 -44.96 -2.48
CA GLU A 277 23.19 -45.60 -1.65
C GLU A 277 23.06 -47.12 -1.57
N LYS A 278 21.95 -47.71 -2.05
CA LYS A 278 21.78 -49.17 -2.04
C LYS A 278 22.23 -49.89 -3.32
N SER A 279 22.56 -49.18 -4.41
CA SER A 279 23.14 -49.82 -5.61
C SER A 279 24.67 -49.80 -5.65
N LEU A 280 25.34 -48.90 -4.90
CA LEU A 280 26.81 -48.80 -4.89
C LEU A 280 27.50 -49.80 -3.95
N HIS A 281 26.81 -50.35 -2.95
CA HIS A 281 27.38 -51.35 -2.05
C HIS A 281 27.26 -52.80 -2.53
N SER A 282 26.46 -53.09 -3.57
CA SER A 282 26.30 -54.45 -4.12
C SER A 282 27.15 -54.74 -5.36
N SER A 283 27.91 -53.75 -5.86
CA SER A 283 28.73 -53.90 -7.08
C SER A 283 30.24 -53.99 -6.83
N LEU A 284 30.67 -54.08 -5.56
CA LEU A 284 32.11 -54.09 -5.18
C LEU A 284 32.60 -55.42 -4.59
N ILE A 285 31.82 -56.51 -4.74
CA ILE A 285 32.23 -57.86 -4.32
C ILE A 285 31.96 -58.81 -5.49
N LEU A 286 32.79 -58.76 -6.54
CA LEU A 286 32.99 -59.87 -7.50
C LEU A 286 34.00 -59.44 -8.57
N ILE A 287 35.29 -59.50 -8.26
CA ILE A 287 36.34 -59.81 -9.25
C ILE A 287 37.38 -60.69 -8.52
N PRO A 288 37.75 -61.86 -9.07
CA PRO A 288 38.67 -62.84 -8.48
C PRO A 288 40.13 -62.38 -8.43
#